data_AF-A0ABC8T3U5-F1
#
_entry.id   AF-A0ABC8T3U5-F1
#
_cell.length_a   1.000
_cell.length_b   1.000
_cell.length_c   1.000
_cell.angle_alpha   90.00
_cell.angle_beta   90.00
_cell.angle_gamma   90.00
#
_symmetry.space_group_name_H-M   'P 1'
#
loop_
_entity.id
_entity.type
_entity.pdbx_description
1 polymer ?
#
loop_
_entity_poly.entity_id
_entity_poly.type
_entity_poly.pdbx_seq_one_letter_code
_entity_poly.pdbx_strand_id
1 'polypeptide(L)'
;MSIVPKETVEVIAQSIGINNLSPDAALALAPDVEYRMREIMQEAIKCMHHSKRTTLTTDDVDSALNLRNVEPIYGFASGDPFRFRRALGHKDLFYIDDKDVDFKDVIEAPLPKAPLETSIACHWLAIEGVQPAIPENAPVEVLTAPCETKKPEQKDDGLPVDIRLPVKHVLSRELQLYFDKITELTVSRSDSVLFKEALVSLATDSGLHPLIPYFTCFIADEVSRGLNDFKLLFALMRVVWSLLQNPHMQIEPYLHQLMPSVVTCLVAKRLGNRLADNHWELRDFTANLVATICKRFGHVYNNLQTRLTKTLLHAFLDPKRAMTQHYGAIQGLAALGPNVVRLLILPNLETYLQLLAPEMLLEKQKNEMKRHEAWRVYGALLHAAGQCIYDRLKMFPLLPSPHAHAAWRNNARVVTASPTSRCTLYSLTITKKLCPL
;
A
#
# COMPACT_ATOMS: atom_id res chain seq x y z
N MET A 1 4.04 55.37 -24.83
CA MET A 1 3.29 55.39 -26.10
C MET A 1 2.35 54.21 -26.07
N SER A 2 1.06 54.44 -26.34
CA SER A 2 0.05 53.38 -26.40
C SER A 2 0.39 52.40 -27.53
N ILE A 3 0.17 51.11 -27.31
CA ILE A 3 0.32 50.07 -28.34
C ILE A 3 -0.84 50.15 -29.34
N VAL A 4 -2.01 50.63 -28.89
CA VAL A 4 -3.19 50.84 -29.74
C VAL A 4 -2.96 52.07 -30.63
N PRO A 5 -2.97 51.93 -31.96
CA PRO A 5 -2.80 53.07 -32.86
C PRO A 5 -4.07 53.93 -32.90
N LYS A 6 -3.88 55.25 -33.02
CA LYS A 6 -4.98 56.23 -33.12
C LYS A 6 -5.94 55.94 -34.29
N GLU A 7 -5.40 55.36 -35.36
CA GLU A 7 -6.14 54.99 -36.58
C GLU A 7 -7.26 53.98 -36.27
N THR A 8 -7.04 53.05 -35.33
CA THR A 8 -8.09 52.08 -34.93
C THR A 8 -9.28 52.79 -34.27
N VAL A 9 -9.02 53.81 -33.46
CA VAL A 9 -10.08 54.59 -32.79
C VAL A 9 -10.86 55.42 -33.80
N GLU A 10 -10.17 56.03 -34.77
CA GLU A 10 -10.80 56.78 -35.86
C GLU A 10 -11.68 55.89 -36.74
N VAL A 11 -11.23 54.67 -37.07
CA VAL A 11 -12.02 53.69 -37.85
C VAL A 11 -13.29 53.27 -37.10
N ILE A 12 -13.23 53.05 -35.79
CA ILE A 12 -14.41 52.75 -34.96
C ILE A 12 -15.35 53.96 -34.88
N ALA A 13 -14.83 55.18 -34.80
CA ALA A 13 -15.67 56.38 -34.82
C ALA A 13 -16.43 56.54 -36.15
N GLN A 14 -15.77 56.23 -37.27
CA GLN A 14 -16.38 56.24 -38.60
C GLN A 14 -17.47 55.17 -38.75
N SER A 15 -17.30 53.97 -38.15
CA SER A 15 -18.33 52.92 -38.21
C SER A 15 -19.62 53.30 -37.48
N ILE A 16 -19.53 54.17 -36.47
CA ILE A 16 -20.66 54.76 -35.74
C ILE A 16 -21.28 55.95 -36.49
N GLY A 17 -20.61 56.47 -37.52
CA GLY A 17 -21.05 57.63 -38.32
C GLY A 17 -20.46 58.98 -37.91
N ILE A 18 -19.42 58.98 -37.06
CA ILE A 18 -18.69 60.19 -36.66
C ILE A 18 -17.52 60.40 -37.63
N ASN A 19 -17.72 61.25 -38.64
CA ASN A 19 -16.75 61.42 -39.73
C ASN A 19 -15.52 62.26 -39.35
N ASN A 20 -15.64 63.19 -38.39
CA ASN A 20 -14.57 64.11 -37.99
C ASN A 20 -14.35 64.07 -36.47
N LEU A 21 -13.62 63.05 -35.99
CA LEU A 21 -13.11 63.01 -34.61
C LEU A 21 -11.84 63.86 -34.51
N SER A 22 -11.68 64.65 -33.44
CA SER A 22 -10.44 65.41 -33.24
C SER A 22 -9.27 64.45 -32.94
N PRO A 23 -8.08 64.68 -33.52
CA PRO A 23 -6.93 63.80 -33.35
C PRO A 23 -6.46 63.74 -31.89
N ASP A 24 -6.64 64.82 -31.14
CA ASP A 24 -6.31 64.90 -29.72
C ASP A 24 -7.23 64.01 -28.86
N ALA A 25 -8.51 63.87 -29.24
CA ALA A 25 -9.45 62.98 -28.56
C ALA A 25 -9.10 61.50 -28.83
N ALA A 26 -8.73 61.15 -30.07
CA ALA A 26 -8.27 59.80 -30.41
C ALA A 26 -6.98 59.42 -29.65
N LEU A 27 -6.04 60.36 -29.52
CA LEU A 27 -4.80 60.19 -28.76
C LEU A 27 -5.04 60.04 -27.25
N ALA A 28 -6.05 60.72 -26.70
CA ALA A 28 -6.41 60.60 -25.29
C ALA A 28 -7.17 59.29 -24.97
N LEU A 29 -7.98 58.78 -25.91
CA LEU A 29 -8.79 57.58 -25.71
C LEU A 29 -7.97 56.28 -25.81
N ALA A 30 -6.99 56.23 -26.72
CA ALA A 30 -6.13 55.05 -26.92
C ALA A 30 -5.49 54.49 -25.63
N PRO A 31 -4.85 55.30 -24.75
CA PRO A 31 -4.27 54.78 -23.51
C PRO A 31 -5.32 54.31 -22.49
N ASP A 32 -6.54 54.88 -22.47
CA ASP A 32 -7.61 54.43 -21.58
C ASP A 32 -8.13 53.05 -21.99
N VAL A 33 -8.32 52.83 -23.30
CA VAL A 33 -8.68 51.51 -23.85
C VAL A 33 -7.61 50.47 -23.54
N GLU A 34 -6.33 50.82 -23.70
CA GLU A 34 -5.23 49.94 -23.36
C GLU A 34 -5.22 49.58 -21.86
N TYR A 35 -5.48 50.56 -20.99
CA TYR A 35 -5.59 50.34 -19.54
C TYR A 35 -6.70 49.34 -19.22
N ARG A 36 -7.90 49.51 -19.79
CA ARG A 36 -9.03 48.58 -19.62
C ARG A 36 -8.72 47.18 -20.15
N MET A 37 -8.07 47.08 -21.30
CA MET A 37 -7.65 45.78 -21.85
C MET A 37 -6.68 45.06 -20.90
N ARG A 38 -5.66 45.77 -20.40
CA ARG A 38 -4.69 45.20 -19.43
C ARG A 38 -5.37 44.79 -18.12
N GLU A 39 -6.33 45.58 -17.65
CA GLU A 39 -7.11 45.29 -16.44
C GLU A 39 -7.90 43.98 -16.56
N ILE A 40 -8.57 43.76 -17.69
CA ILE A 40 -9.31 42.51 -17.98
C ILE A 40 -8.34 41.33 -18.09
N MET A 41 -7.22 41.51 -18.82
CA MET A 41 -6.21 40.45 -18.98
C MET A 41 -5.57 40.04 -17.65
N GLN A 42 -5.31 41.00 -16.75
CA GLN A 42 -4.80 40.68 -15.41
C GLN A 42 -5.79 39.84 -14.61
N GLU A 43 -7.09 40.12 -14.72
CA GLU A 43 -8.10 39.32 -14.03
C GLU A 43 -8.24 37.92 -14.65
N ALA A 44 -8.18 37.81 -15.98
CA ALA A 44 -8.19 36.52 -16.67
C ALA A 44 -7.00 35.64 -16.29
N ILE A 45 -5.80 36.23 -16.14
CA ILE A 45 -4.60 35.51 -15.67
C ILE A 45 -4.81 34.97 -14.24
N LYS A 46 -5.51 35.70 -13.37
CA LYS A 46 -5.85 35.20 -12.02
C LYS A 46 -6.81 34.01 -12.10
N CYS A 47 -7.85 34.09 -12.95
CA CYS A 47 -8.77 32.97 -13.20
C CYS A 47 -8.03 31.72 -13.73
N MET A 48 -7.08 31.91 -14.64
CA MET A 48 -6.23 30.84 -15.19
C MET A 48 -5.39 30.17 -14.09
N HIS A 49 -4.70 30.97 -13.25
CA HIS A 49 -3.92 30.45 -12.14
C HIS A 49 -4.78 29.73 -11.10
N HIS A 50 -5.97 30.24 -10.81
CA HIS A 50 -6.92 29.58 -9.91
C HIS A 50 -7.40 28.23 -10.47
N SER A 51 -7.49 28.13 -11.80
CA SER A 51 -7.80 26.90 -12.53
C SER A 51 -6.61 25.92 -12.65
N LYS A 52 -5.44 26.25 -12.07
CA LYS A 52 -4.20 25.44 -12.13
C LYS A 52 -3.69 25.15 -13.55
N ARG A 53 -3.99 26.05 -14.50
CA ARG A 53 -3.52 25.96 -15.89
C ARG A 53 -2.43 26.98 -16.15
N THR A 54 -1.59 26.73 -17.16
CA THR A 54 -0.57 27.67 -17.65
C THR A 54 -0.94 28.33 -18.97
N THR A 55 -1.97 27.81 -19.66
CA THR A 55 -2.50 28.34 -20.90
C THR A 55 -3.81 29.07 -20.64
N LEU A 56 -3.89 30.33 -21.05
CA LEU A 56 -5.08 31.15 -20.93
C LEU A 56 -6.12 30.76 -21.97
N THR A 57 -7.35 30.52 -21.52
CA THR A 57 -8.49 30.12 -22.36
C THR A 57 -9.54 31.23 -22.45
N THR A 58 -10.44 31.14 -23.42
CA THR A 58 -11.56 32.10 -23.60
C THR A 58 -12.47 32.14 -22.37
N ASP A 59 -12.71 30.99 -21.74
CA ASP A 59 -13.48 30.88 -20.49
C ASP A 59 -12.89 31.72 -19.33
N ASP A 60 -11.56 31.86 -19.27
CA ASP A 60 -10.89 32.67 -18.25
C ASP A 60 -11.16 34.17 -18.48
N VAL A 61 -11.26 34.60 -19.75
CA VAL A 61 -11.60 35.97 -20.13
C VAL A 61 -13.08 36.26 -19.89
N ASP A 62 -13.97 35.33 -20.22
CA ASP A 62 -15.41 35.47 -19.96
C ASP A 62 -15.69 35.57 -18.45
N SER A 63 -14.96 34.79 -17.65
CA SER A 63 -15.00 34.89 -16.19
C SER A 63 -14.53 36.26 -15.70
N ALA A 64 -13.46 36.80 -16.30
CA ALA A 64 -12.94 38.14 -15.99
C ALA A 64 -13.92 39.27 -16.37
N LEU A 65 -14.59 39.16 -17.53
CA LEU A 65 -15.62 40.12 -17.95
C LEU A 65 -16.80 40.13 -16.98
N ASN A 66 -17.28 38.95 -16.58
CA ASN A 66 -18.35 38.80 -15.59
C ASN A 66 -17.96 39.41 -14.23
N LEU A 67 -16.72 39.19 -13.77
CA LEU A 67 -16.22 39.80 -12.52
C LEU A 67 -16.18 41.33 -12.56
N ARG A 68 -15.96 41.90 -13.75
CA ARG A 68 -15.94 43.35 -13.97
C ARG A 68 -17.29 43.95 -14.35
N ASN A 69 -18.36 43.14 -14.37
CA ASN A 69 -19.69 43.53 -14.82
C ASN A 69 -19.69 44.12 -16.24
N VAL A 70 -18.81 43.61 -17.11
CA VAL A 70 -18.80 43.93 -18.53
C VAL A 70 -19.69 42.91 -19.25
N GLU A 71 -20.38 43.35 -20.31
CA GLU A 71 -21.22 42.46 -21.11
C GLU A 71 -20.40 41.29 -21.69
N PRO A 72 -20.90 40.05 -21.59
CA PRO A 72 -20.20 38.88 -22.11
C PRO A 72 -20.14 38.90 -23.64
N ILE A 73 -19.01 38.47 -24.20
CA ILE A 73 -18.80 38.44 -25.64
C ILE A 73 -19.07 37.03 -26.15
N TYR A 74 -20.16 36.85 -26.90
CA TYR A 74 -20.55 35.55 -27.44
C TYR A 74 -19.83 35.22 -28.75
N GLY A 75 -19.74 33.92 -29.08
CA GLY A 75 -19.17 33.43 -30.35
C GLY A 75 -17.75 32.86 -30.27
N PHE A 76 -17.18 32.72 -29.07
CA PHE A 76 -15.80 32.27 -28.86
C PHE A 76 -15.67 30.85 -28.26
N ALA A 77 -16.76 30.07 -28.30
CA ALA A 77 -16.80 28.71 -27.74
C ALA A 77 -16.40 27.61 -28.75
N SER A 78 -16.24 27.95 -30.03
CA SER A 78 -15.84 26.99 -31.05
C SER A 78 -14.35 26.63 -30.92
N GLY A 79 -14.03 25.33 -31.02
CA GLY A 79 -12.64 24.86 -31.01
C GLY A 79 -11.84 25.18 -32.27
N ASP A 80 -12.47 25.79 -33.28
CA ASP A 80 -11.83 26.16 -34.53
C ASP A 80 -11.06 27.48 -34.40
N PRO A 81 -9.79 27.54 -34.85
CA PRO A 81 -9.00 28.76 -34.79
C PRO A 81 -9.51 29.80 -35.79
N PHE A 82 -9.62 31.06 -35.36
CA PHE A 82 -9.95 32.18 -36.25
C PHE A 82 -8.92 32.34 -37.37
N ARG A 83 -9.41 32.54 -38.60
CA ARG A 83 -8.58 32.78 -39.79
C ARG A 83 -8.72 34.23 -40.24
N PHE A 84 -7.76 35.06 -39.84
CA PHE A 84 -7.66 36.44 -40.33
C PHE A 84 -7.12 36.46 -41.76
N ARG A 85 -7.88 37.08 -42.69
CA ARG A 85 -7.45 37.29 -44.09
C ARG A 85 -7.23 38.78 -44.36
N ARG A 86 -6.23 39.08 -45.19
CA ARG A 86 -5.95 40.46 -45.62
C ARG A 86 -6.87 40.86 -46.77
N ALA A 87 -7.40 42.08 -46.72
CA ALA A 87 -8.20 42.63 -47.81
C ALA A 87 -7.35 42.88 -49.07
N LEU A 88 -7.93 42.67 -50.24
CA LEU A 88 -7.27 42.94 -51.52
C LEU A 88 -7.18 44.46 -51.74
N GLY A 89 -5.96 44.99 -51.94
CA GLY A 89 -5.72 46.41 -52.20
C GLY A 89 -5.27 47.25 -50.99
N HIS A 90 -5.38 46.74 -49.76
CA HIS A 90 -4.94 47.43 -48.54
C HIS A 90 -3.98 46.55 -47.73
N LYS A 91 -2.86 47.12 -47.25
CA LYS A 91 -1.83 46.37 -46.50
C LYS A 91 -2.20 46.14 -45.03
N ASP A 92 -2.99 47.04 -44.45
CA ASP A 92 -3.21 47.11 -43.01
C ASP A 92 -4.64 46.73 -42.60
N LEU A 93 -5.47 46.30 -43.56
CA LEU A 93 -6.86 45.91 -43.33
C LEU A 93 -7.01 44.37 -43.34
N PHE A 94 -7.50 43.84 -42.23
CA PHE A 94 -7.78 42.42 -42.04
C PHE A 94 -9.27 42.22 -41.77
N TYR A 95 -9.83 41.12 -42.27
CA TYR A 95 -11.19 40.69 -41.99
C TYR A 95 -11.21 39.22 -41.56
N ILE A 96 -12.28 38.82 -40.88
CA ILE A 96 -12.52 37.45 -40.45
C ILE A 96 -13.18 36.70 -41.61
N ASP A 97 -12.58 35.60 -42.05
CA ASP A 97 -13.14 34.76 -43.11
C ASP A 97 -14.21 33.82 -42.55
N ASP A 98 -15.44 34.32 -42.49
CA ASP A 98 -16.61 33.52 -42.12
C ASP A 98 -17.25 32.94 -43.38
N LYS A 99 -17.28 31.60 -43.45
CA LYS A 99 -17.95 30.89 -44.53
C LYS A 99 -19.37 30.57 -44.11
N ASP A 100 -20.32 30.91 -44.97
CA ASP A 100 -21.70 30.47 -44.82
C ASP A 100 -21.77 28.94 -44.95
N VAL A 101 -22.42 28.28 -43.98
CA VAL A 101 -22.63 26.83 -43.96
C VAL A 101 -24.11 26.55 -44.04
N ASP A 102 -24.50 25.59 -44.88
CA ASP A 102 -25.89 25.17 -44.99
C ASP A 102 -26.35 24.42 -43.73
N PHE A 103 -27.56 24.71 -43.26
CA PHE A 103 -28.11 24.08 -42.06
C PHE A 103 -28.22 22.54 -42.17
N LYS A 104 -28.37 22.01 -43.39
CA LYS A 104 -28.44 20.57 -43.62
C LYS A 104 -27.13 19.88 -43.24
N ASP A 105 -26.01 20.49 -43.61
CA ASP A 105 -24.67 19.97 -43.34
C ASP A 105 -24.37 19.96 -41.82
N VAL A 106 -24.90 20.94 -41.08
CA VAL A 106 -24.78 21.00 -39.61
C VAL A 106 -25.60 19.92 -38.92
N ILE A 107 -26.81 19.62 -39.43
CA ILE A 107 -27.70 18.60 -38.86
C ILE A 107 -27.18 17.18 -39.15
N GLU A 108 -26.60 16.97 -40.33
CA GLU A 108 -26.04 15.68 -40.75
C GLU A 108 -24.63 15.42 -40.20
N ALA A 109 -24.02 16.42 -39.55
CA ALA A 109 -22.68 16.29 -38.98
C ALA A 109 -22.63 15.20 -37.89
N PRO A 110 -21.65 14.29 -37.94
CA PRO A 110 -21.52 13.23 -36.95
C PRO A 110 -21.13 13.81 -35.58
N LEU A 111 -21.67 13.20 -34.52
CA LEU A 111 -21.34 13.57 -33.14
C LEU A 111 -19.85 13.31 -32.85
N PRO A 112 -19.19 14.19 -32.07
CA PRO A 112 -17.81 13.97 -31.65
C PRO A 112 -17.71 12.77 -30.70
N LYS A 113 -16.56 12.12 -30.70
CA LYS A 113 -16.29 11.00 -29.78
C LYS A 113 -16.15 11.54 -28.36
N ALA A 114 -16.89 10.93 -27.42
CA ALA A 114 -16.77 11.26 -26.01
C ALA A 114 -15.40 10.81 -25.45
N PRO A 115 -14.73 11.63 -24.63
CA PRO A 115 -13.53 11.20 -23.92
C PRO A 115 -13.87 10.14 -22.86
N LEU A 116 -12.86 9.38 -22.42
CA LEU A 116 -12.99 8.45 -21.31
C LEU A 116 -13.18 9.20 -19.99
N GLU A 117 -13.83 8.54 -19.02
CA GLU A 117 -13.94 9.07 -17.66
C GLU A 117 -12.56 9.20 -16.99
N THR A 118 -12.43 10.21 -16.13
CA THR A 118 -11.18 10.48 -15.41
C THR A 118 -10.91 9.41 -14.34
N SER A 119 -9.80 8.68 -14.47
CA SER A 119 -9.33 7.72 -13.47
C SER A 119 -7.98 8.11 -12.88
N ILE A 120 -7.72 7.77 -11.61
CA ILE A 120 -6.45 8.03 -10.94
C ILE A 120 -5.59 6.76 -10.98
N ALA A 121 -4.35 6.88 -11.46
CA ALA A 121 -3.34 5.83 -11.39
C ALA A 121 -2.21 6.25 -10.44
N CYS A 122 -1.95 5.45 -9.41
CA CYS A 122 -0.94 5.72 -8.40
C CYS A 122 0.33 4.89 -8.66
N HIS A 123 1.50 5.53 -8.55
CA HIS A 123 2.80 4.87 -8.62
C HIS A 123 3.77 5.50 -7.60
N TRP A 124 4.89 4.82 -7.34
CA TRP A 124 5.92 5.33 -6.45
C TRP A 124 6.81 6.33 -7.19
N LEU A 125 6.75 7.61 -6.80
CA LEU A 125 7.64 8.64 -7.32
C LEU A 125 9.06 8.53 -6.74
N ALA A 126 9.18 8.23 -5.44
CA ALA A 126 10.46 8.10 -4.76
C ALA A 126 10.38 7.12 -3.59
N ILE A 127 11.48 6.40 -3.35
CA ILE A 127 11.71 5.55 -2.19
C ILE A 127 13.04 6.01 -1.58
N GLU A 128 13.04 6.44 -0.31
CA GLU A 128 14.24 6.99 0.35
C GLU A 128 14.92 8.14 -0.42
N GLY A 129 14.12 8.97 -1.11
CA GLY A 129 14.63 10.09 -1.92
C GLY A 129 15.24 9.68 -3.26
N VAL A 130 15.21 8.38 -3.61
CA VAL A 130 15.63 7.87 -4.92
C VAL A 130 14.41 7.56 -5.76
N GLN A 131 14.36 8.08 -6.99
CA GLN A 131 13.29 7.79 -7.94
C GLN A 131 13.49 6.38 -8.54
N PRO A 132 12.54 5.44 -8.38
CA PRO A 132 12.65 4.13 -8.98
C PRO A 132 12.45 4.21 -10.51
N ALA A 133 13.20 3.39 -11.26
CA ALA A 133 13.14 3.31 -12.71
C ALA A 133 11.91 2.51 -13.19
N ILE A 134 10.73 3.09 -13.01
CA ILE A 134 9.44 2.55 -13.47
C ILE A 134 9.03 3.33 -14.74
N PRO A 135 8.37 2.75 -15.76
CA PRO A 135 7.95 3.46 -16.97
C PRO A 135 7.22 4.80 -16.75
N GLU A 136 6.47 4.96 -15.65
CA GLU A 136 5.78 6.21 -15.32
C GLU A 136 6.72 7.31 -14.80
N ASN A 137 7.91 6.96 -14.31
CA ASN A 137 8.91 7.88 -13.80
C ASN A 137 9.87 8.29 -14.92
N ALA A 138 9.89 9.58 -15.25
CA ALA A 138 10.86 10.11 -16.20
C ALA A 138 12.30 9.94 -15.67
N PRO A 139 13.26 9.48 -16.48
CA PRO A 139 14.66 9.46 -16.08
C PRO A 139 15.15 10.90 -15.86
N VAL A 140 15.94 11.10 -14.80
CA VAL A 140 16.42 12.42 -14.32
C VAL A 140 17.10 13.23 -15.43
N GLU A 141 17.70 12.56 -16.41
CA GLU A 141 18.38 13.16 -17.56
C GLU A 141 17.44 13.95 -18.50
N VAL A 142 16.14 13.63 -18.49
CA VAL A 142 15.13 14.28 -19.35
C VAL A 142 14.54 15.54 -18.69
N LEU A 143 14.66 15.69 -17.37
CA LEU A 143 14.17 16.86 -16.62
C LEU A 143 15.15 18.05 -16.67
N THR A 144 16.43 17.79 -16.88
CA THR A 144 17.37 18.82 -17.31
C THR A 144 17.08 19.15 -18.77
N ALA A 145 16.47 20.31 -19.00
CA ALA A 145 16.30 20.90 -20.34
C ALA A 145 17.60 20.75 -21.18
N PRO A 146 17.49 20.69 -22.54
CA PRO A 146 18.61 20.34 -23.41
C PRO A 146 19.70 21.41 -23.33
N CYS A 147 20.70 21.17 -22.48
CA CYS A 147 21.96 21.90 -22.53
C CYS A 147 22.76 21.32 -23.68
N GLU A 148 23.03 22.12 -24.71
CA GLU A 148 23.89 21.73 -25.82
C GLU A 148 25.26 21.27 -25.31
N THR A 149 25.49 19.96 -25.29
CA THR A 149 26.76 19.30 -25.66
C THR A 149 26.61 17.79 -25.50
N LYS A 150 26.53 17.10 -26.64
CA LYS A 150 26.57 15.64 -26.71
C LYS A 150 27.90 15.11 -26.16
N LYS A 151 27.85 14.12 -25.27
CA LYS A 151 28.93 13.11 -25.11
C LYS A 151 28.37 11.74 -25.50
N PRO A 152 29.15 10.88 -26.18
CA PRO A 152 28.64 9.68 -26.81
C PRO A 152 28.38 8.57 -25.78
N GLU A 153 27.27 7.87 -26.00
CA GLU A 153 26.82 6.68 -25.30
C GLU A 153 27.80 5.51 -25.50
N GLN A 154 28.08 4.78 -24.42
CA GLN A 154 28.48 3.36 -24.49
C GLN A 154 27.29 2.52 -24.03
N LYS A 155 26.78 1.70 -24.95
CA LYS A 155 25.92 0.56 -24.65
C LYS A 155 26.75 -0.49 -23.93
N ASP A 156 26.28 -0.95 -22.77
CA ASP A 156 26.36 -2.37 -22.47
C ASP A 156 25.26 -2.84 -21.50
N ASP A 157 24.96 -4.11 -21.69
CA ASP A 157 23.90 -5.00 -21.27
C ASP A 157 23.28 -4.90 -19.85
N GLY A 158 21.96 -5.12 -19.84
CA GLY A 158 21.25 -5.97 -18.87
C GLY A 158 21.47 -5.67 -17.38
N LEU A 159 20.74 -4.71 -16.83
CA LEU A 159 20.68 -4.54 -15.37
C LEU A 159 19.66 -5.52 -14.74
N PRO A 160 20.08 -6.41 -13.84
CA PRO A 160 19.19 -6.88 -12.79
C PRO A 160 18.79 -5.67 -11.93
N VAL A 161 17.57 -5.69 -11.40
CA VAL A 161 17.14 -4.79 -10.32
C VAL A 161 18.01 -5.08 -9.10
N ASP A 162 19.21 -4.50 -9.09
CA ASP A 162 20.15 -4.56 -7.99
C ASP A 162 19.70 -3.47 -7.02
N ILE A 163 18.87 -3.86 -6.06
CA ILE A 163 18.66 -3.11 -4.83
C ILE A 163 20.01 -3.17 -4.09
N ARG A 164 21.00 -2.42 -4.58
CA ARG A 164 22.23 -2.17 -3.84
C ARG A 164 21.88 -1.25 -2.70
N LEU A 165 21.60 -1.83 -1.54
CA LEU A 165 21.79 -1.11 -0.29
C LEU A 165 23.21 -1.38 0.24
N PRO A 166 23.90 -0.38 0.80
CA PRO A 166 23.52 1.02 0.95
C PRO A 166 24.42 1.94 0.11
N VAL A 167 23.80 2.89 -0.61
CA VAL A 167 24.30 4.27 -0.65
C VAL A 167 24.76 4.56 0.77
N LYS A 168 26.04 4.89 1.00
CA LYS A 168 26.55 5.24 2.33
C LYS A 168 25.62 6.34 2.85
N HIS A 169 24.62 5.98 3.68
CA HIS A 169 23.82 6.98 4.35
C HIS A 169 24.85 7.79 5.11
N VAL A 170 24.84 9.11 4.87
CA VAL A 170 25.69 10.03 5.61
C VAL A 170 25.14 10.04 7.03
N LEU A 171 25.49 9.02 7.79
CA LEU A 171 25.13 8.88 9.19
C LEU A 171 25.93 9.92 9.94
N SER A 172 25.24 10.72 10.74
CA SER A 172 25.91 11.62 11.67
C SER A 172 26.71 10.80 12.69
N ARG A 173 27.76 11.41 13.25
CA ARG A 173 28.57 10.79 14.30
C ARG A 173 27.72 10.36 15.49
N GLU A 174 26.72 11.16 15.85
CA GLU A 174 25.79 10.86 16.95
C GLU A 174 24.92 9.62 16.67
N LEU A 175 24.42 9.47 15.44
CA LEU A 175 23.64 8.30 15.05
C LEU A 175 24.48 7.02 15.04
N GLN A 176 25.76 7.11 14.65
CA GLN A 176 26.69 5.99 14.72
C GLN A 176 26.95 5.59 16.18
N LEU A 177 27.25 6.56 17.06
CA LEU A 177 27.43 6.29 18.48
C LEU A 177 26.17 5.69 19.14
N TYR A 178 24.99 6.15 18.74
CA TYR A 178 23.72 5.57 19.18
C TYR A 178 23.56 4.12 18.73
N PHE A 179 23.83 3.83 17.45
CA PHE A 179 23.79 2.48 16.90
C PHE A 179 24.79 1.55 17.59
N ASP A 180 26.04 1.99 17.74
CA ASP A 180 27.09 1.24 18.43
C ASP A 180 26.69 0.96 19.88
N LYS A 181 26.04 1.92 20.54
CA LYS A 181 25.60 1.72 21.93
C LYS A 181 24.50 0.67 22.05
N ILE A 182 23.54 0.67 21.12
CA ILE A 182 22.44 -0.31 21.12
C ILE A 182 22.94 -1.70 20.76
N THR A 183 23.81 -1.81 19.76
CA THR A 183 24.39 -3.11 19.36
C THR A 183 25.24 -3.69 20.48
N GLU A 184 26.07 -2.88 21.15
CA GLU A 184 26.83 -3.29 22.33
C GLU A 184 25.92 -3.80 23.45
N LEU A 185 24.85 -3.07 23.78
CA LEU A 185 23.90 -3.47 24.82
C LEU A 185 23.16 -4.77 24.47
N THR A 186 22.83 -4.97 23.19
CA THR A 186 22.15 -6.16 22.70
C THR A 186 23.02 -7.41 22.83
N VAL A 187 24.31 -7.31 22.51
CA VAL A 187 25.26 -8.44 22.54
C VAL A 187 25.77 -8.74 23.95
N SER A 188 26.09 -7.71 24.74
CA SER A 188 26.79 -7.88 26.03
C SER A 188 25.87 -7.89 27.26
N ARG A 189 24.70 -7.23 27.22
CA ARG A 189 23.88 -6.93 28.41
C ARG A 189 22.37 -7.03 28.14
N SER A 190 21.92 -8.14 27.55
CA SER A 190 20.52 -8.39 27.18
C SER A 190 19.50 -8.38 28.34
N ASP A 191 19.95 -8.61 29.59
CA ASP A 191 19.09 -8.60 30.79
C ASP A 191 19.13 -7.27 31.57
N SER A 192 19.89 -6.27 31.11
CA SER A 192 20.08 -5.00 31.81
C SER A 192 18.85 -4.09 31.75
N VAL A 193 18.65 -3.28 32.80
CA VAL A 193 17.63 -2.20 32.82
C VAL A 193 17.89 -1.20 31.67
N LEU A 194 19.16 -0.91 31.39
CA LEU A 194 19.57 -0.04 30.29
C LEU A 194 19.14 -0.57 28.92
N PHE A 195 19.08 -1.90 28.74
CA PHE A 195 18.59 -2.48 27.50
C PHE A 195 17.08 -2.28 27.34
N LYS A 196 16.31 -2.36 28.43
CA LYS A 196 14.86 -2.06 28.39
C LYS A 196 14.59 -0.60 28.06
N GLU A 197 15.37 0.32 28.63
CA GLU A 197 15.28 1.75 28.30
C GLU A 197 15.65 2.01 26.84
N ALA A 198 16.71 1.35 26.33
CA ALA A 198 17.09 1.43 24.91
C ALA A 198 15.98 0.90 23.98
N LEU A 199 15.27 -0.17 24.35
CA LEU A 199 14.13 -0.67 23.58
C LEU A 199 12.96 0.33 23.56
N VAL A 200 12.69 1.01 24.67
CA VAL A 200 11.66 2.06 24.73
C VAL A 200 12.06 3.23 23.84
N SER A 201 13.32 3.68 23.90
CA SER A 201 13.87 4.71 23.00
C SER A 201 13.70 4.33 21.52
N LEU A 202 14.04 3.10 21.12
CA LEU A 202 13.81 2.62 19.75
C LEU A 202 12.33 2.67 19.32
N ALA A 203 11.41 2.44 20.25
CA ALA A 203 9.97 2.45 19.97
C ALA A 203 9.37 3.87 19.89
N THR A 204 9.95 4.85 20.58
CA THR A 204 9.41 6.21 20.67
C THR A 204 10.12 7.22 19.77
N ASP A 205 11.42 7.05 19.53
CA ASP A 205 12.23 8.12 18.97
C ASP A 205 11.98 8.32 17.48
N SER A 206 11.80 9.59 17.11
CA SER A 206 11.66 10.04 15.73
C SER A 206 13.03 10.36 15.13
N GLY A 207 13.29 9.96 13.88
CA GLY A 207 14.55 10.27 13.17
C GLY A 207 15.56 9.13 13.10
N LEU A 208 15.22 7.94 13.59
CA LEU A 208 16.04 6.73 13.48
C LEU A 208 15.92 6.03 12.11
N HIS A 209 15.17 6.63 11.18
CA HIS A 209 14.91 6.05 9.86
C HIS A 209 16.18 5.69 9.06
N PRO A 210 17.24 6.53 9.02
CA PRO A 210 18.48 6.18 8.33
C PRO A 210 19.23 4.98 8.91
N LEU A 211 18.93 4.58 10.16
CA LEU A 211 19.57 3.44 10.83
C LEU A 211 18.88 2.10 10.51
N ILE A 212 17.68 2.10 9.93
CA ILE A 212 16.90 0.89 9.67
C ILE A 212 17.67 -0.15 8.83
N PRO A 213 18.29 0.21 7.69
CA PRO A 213 19.05 -0.76 6.90
C PRO A 213 20.13 -1.46 7.73
N TYR A 214 20.85 -0.68 8.54
CA TYR A 214 21.94 -1.17 9.38
C TYR A 214 21.43 -2.09 10.49
N PHE A 215 20.32 -1.74 11.15
CA PHE A 215 19.68 -2.63 12.11
C PHE A 215 19.20 -3.92 11.46
N THR A 216 18.59 -3.88 10.27
CA THR A 216 18.12 -5.09 9.60
C THR A 216 19.26 -6.02 9.17
N CYS A 217 20.37 -5.47 8.67
CA CYS A 217 21.57 -6.24 8.35
C CYS A 217 22.20 -6.83 9.62
N PHE A 218 22.34 -6.03 10.69
CA PHE A 218 22.86 -6.47 11.98
C PHE A 218 22.03 -7.62 12.56
N ILE A 219 20.70 -7.50 12.56
CA ILE A 219 19.80 -8.55 13.04
C ILE A 219 19.95 -9.81 12.19
N ALA A 220 20.03 -9.70 10.86
CA ALA A 220 20.17 -10.85 9.98
C ALA A 220 21.50 -11.60 10.19
N ASP A 221 22.59 -10.85 10.34
CA ASP A 221 23.93 -11.39 10.59
C ASP A 221 24.01 -12.08 11.96
N GLU A 222 23.55 -11.40 13.02
CA GLU A 222 23.61 -11.93 14.38
C GLU A 222 22.66 -13.09 14.61
N VAL A 223 21.49 -13.14 13.95
CA VAL A 223 20.64 -14.34 13.98
C VAL A 223 21.34 -15.52 13.28
N SER A 224 22.05 -15.27 12.18
CA SER A 224 22.73 -16.33 11.42
C SER A 224 23.97 -16.87 12.16
N ARG A 225 24.71 -16.01 12.88
CA ARG A 225 25.90 -16.39 13.68
C ARG A 225 25.53 -16.91 15.07
N GLY A 226 24.48 -16.35 15.67
CA GLY A 226 24.09 -16.50 17.08
C GLY A 226 23.05 -17.56 17.38
N LEU A 227 22.81 -18.55 16.49
CA LEU A 227 21.80 -19.60 16.71
C LEU A 227 21.99 -20.41 18.01
N ASN A 228 23.18 -20.36 18.59
CA ASN A 228 23.59 -21.10 19.78
C ASN A 228 23.35 -20.34 21.10
N ASP A 229 23.13 -19.02 21.06
CA ASP A 229 22.86 -18.21 22.26
C ASP A 229 21.40 -17.75 22.29
N PHE A 230 20.62 -18.40 23.15
CA PHE A 230 19.21 -18.09 23.34
C PHE A 230 18.97 -16.66 23.82
N LYS A 231 19.84 -16.11 24.69
CA LYS A 231 19.65 -14.77 25.26
C LYS A 231 19.81 -13.70 24.20
N LEU A 232 20.81 -13.86 23.33
CA LEU A 232 21.03 -12.96 22.20
C LEU A 232 19.85 -12.98 21.23
N LEU A 233 19.39 -14.16 20.82
CA LEU A 233 18.23 -14.28 19.91
C LEU A 233 16.98 -13.63 20.48
N PHE A 234 16.73 -13.82 21.79
CA PHE A 234 15.58 -13.21 22.45
C PHE A 234 15.71 -11.68 22.53
N ALA A 235 16.91 -11.16 22.78
CA ALA A 235 17.18 -9.72 22.73
C ALA A 235 16.95 -9.15 21.31
N LEU A 236 17.43 -9.83 20.26
CA LEU A 236 17.23 -9.41 18.87
C LEU A 236 15.76 -9.38 18.48
N MET A 237 14.96 -10.38 18.88
CA MET A 237 13.52 -10.38 18.61
C MET A 237 12.80 -9.24 19.36
N ARG A 238 13.26 -8.85 20.56
CA ARG A 238 12.75 -7.67 21.28
C ARG A 238 13.11 -6.35 20.60
N VAL A 239 14.30 -6.25 20.00
CA VAL A 239 14.68 -5.11 19.16
C VAL A 239 13.76 -5.03 17.95
N VAL A 240 13.54 -6.15 17.24
CA VAL A 240 12.60 -6.21 16.10
C VAL A 240 11.19 -5.78 16.52
N TRP A 241 10.70 -6.27 17.67
CA TRP A 241 9.42 -5.86 18.21
C TRP A 241 9.34 -4.34 18.42
N SER A 242 10.37 -3.75 19.04
CA SER A 242 10.40 -2.32 19.35
C SER A 242 10.43 -1.46 18.09
N LEU A 243 11.23 -1.87 17.08
CA LEU A 243 11.25 -1.23 15.76
C LEU A 243 9.85 -1.26 15.11
N LEU A 244 9.14 -2.38 15.19
CA LEU A 244 7.81 -2.53 14.59
C LEU A 244 6.71 -1.73 15.29
N GLN A 245 6.87 -1.42 16.59
CA GLN A 245 5.94 -0.58 17.34
C GLN A 245 6.08 0.90 16.99
N ASN A 246 7.24 1.32 16.47
CA ASN A 246 7.47 2.73 16.16
C ASN A 246 6.60 3.17 14.95
N PRO A 247 5.68 4.15 15.14
CA PRO A 247 4.81 4.62 14.07
C PRO A 247 5.56 5.52 13.07
N HIS A 248 6.66 6.14 13.49
CA HIS A 248 7.44 7.07 12.68
C HIS A 248 8.43 6.39 11.72
N MET A 249 8.58 5.06 11.81
CA MET A 249 9.52 4.28 11.01
C MET A 249 8.79 3.51 9.90
N GLN A 250 9.20 3.75 8.66
CA GLN A 250 8.70 3.00 7.50
C GLN A 250 9.59 1.77 7.26
N ILE A 251 9.28 0.65 7.92
CA ILE A 251 10.03 -0.61 7.79
C ILE A 251 9.64 -1.39 6.52
N GLU A 252 8.57 -0.95 5.83
CA GLU A 252 7.99 -1.60 4.65
C GLU A 252 9.01 -2.05 3.60
N PRO A 253 9.98 -1.21 3.18
CA PRO A 253 10.96 -1.62 2.17
C PRO A 253 11.84 -2.78 2.62
N TYR A 254 12.10 -2.92 3.93
CA TYR A 254 13.06 -3.87 4.50
C TYR A 254 12.41 -5.14 5.05
N LEU A 255 11.07 -5.24 5.02
CA LEU A 255 10.36 -6.44 5.51
C LEU A 255 10.85 -7.72 4.81
N HIS A 256 11.13 -7.65 3.51
CA HIS A 256 11.60 -8.82 2.75
C HIS A 256 12.95 -9.37 3.25
N GLN A 257 13.82 -8.51 3.80
CA GLN A 257 15.12 -8.88 4.36
C GLN A 257 15.01 -9.32 5.83
N LEU A 258 14.13 -8.69 6.61
CA LEU A 258 13.93 -8.98 8.03
C LEU A 258 13.17 -10.29 8.27
N MET A 259 12.19 -10.60 7.42
CA MET A 259 11.29 -11.74 7.59
C MET A 259 12.00 -13.10 7.57
N PRO A 260 12.99 -13.38 6.68
CA PRO A 260 13.79 -14.60 6.74
C PRO A 260 14.45 -14.82 8.11
N SER A 261 15.00 -13.77 8.74
CA SER A 261 15.64 -13.88 10.06
C SER A 261 14.61 -14.22 11.15
N VAL A 262 13.45 -13.57 11.14
CA VAL A 262 12.35 -13.85 12.06
C VAL A 262 11.79 -15.27 11.88
N VAL A 263 11.58 -15.70 10.63
CA VAL A 263 11.09 -17.07 10.33
C VAL A 263 12.14 -18.12 10.70
N THR A 264 13.43 -17.82 10.57
CA THR A 264 14.51 -18.72 11.00
C THR A 264 14.46 -18.93 12.51
N CYS A 265 14.27 -17.89 13.32
CA CYS A 265 14.08 -18.03 14.78
C CYS A 265 12.85 -18.89 15.14
N LEU A 266 11.82 -18.90 14.28
CA LEU A 266 10.62 -19.72 14.49
C LEU A 266 10.84 -21.19 14.09
N VAL A 267 11.46 -21.47 12.93
CA VAL A 267 11.52 -22.79 12.28
C VAL A 267 12.93 -23.44 12.35
N ALA A 268 13.86 -22.87 13.11
CA ALA A 268 15.19 -23.46 13.29
C ALA A 268 15.15 -24.84 13.95
N LYS A 269 16.03 -25.75 13.48
CA LYS A 269 16.14 -27.13 13.96
C LYS A 269 16.68 -27.24 15.39
N ARG A 270 17.69 -26.42 15.72
CA ARG A 270 18.29 -26.31 17.05
C ARG A 270 18.46 -24.84 17.38
N LEU A 271 17.98 -24.44 18.55
CA LEU A 271 18.08 -23.10 19.10
C LEU A 271 18.71 -23.25 20.48
N GLY A 272 19.87 -22.65 20.70
CA GLY A 272 20.60 -22.80 21.96
C GLY A 272 21.48 -24.06 22.01
N ASN A 273 22.52 -23.99 22.83
CA ASN A 273 23.43 -25.11 23.10
C ASN A 273 23.01 -25.95 24.32
N ARG A 274 22.13 -25.44 25.20
CA ARG A 274 21.72 -26.17 26.41
C ARG A 274 20.31 -26.72 26.28
N LEU A 275 20.16 -27.98 26.66
CA LEU A 275 18.88 -28.69 26.73
C LEU A 275 17.87 -28.05 27.72
N ALA A 276 18.35 -27.16 28.60
CA ALA A 276 17.57 -26.43 29.59
C ALA A 276 17.11 -25.04 29.12
N ASP A 277 17.46 -24.60 27.91
CA ASP A 277 17.08 -23.29 27.41
C ASP A 277 15.60 -23.30 26.97
N ASN A 278 14.82 -22.30 27.44
CA ASN A 278 13.40 -22.10 27.13
C ASN A 278 13.18 -21.61 25.70
N HIS A 279 13.69 -22.33 24.71
CA HIS A 279 13.53 -22.03 23.29
C HIS A 279 12.07 -22.04 22.82
N TRP A 280 11.15 -22.62 23.60
CA TRP A 280 9.70 -22.56 23.40
C TRP A 280 9.17 -21.13 23.52
N GLU A 281 9.59 -20.37 24.54
CA GLU A 281 9.13 -18.99 24.77
C GLU A 281 9.56 -18.05 23.64
N LEU A 282 10.78 -18.23 23.13
CA LEU A 282 11.27 -17.49 21.96
C LEU A 282 10.36 -17.75 20.75
N ARG A 283 10.01 -19.01 20.48
CA ARG A 283 9.11 -19.33 19.36
C ARG A 283 7.71 -18.74 19.53
N ASP A 284 7.15 -18.79 20.74
CA ASP A 284 5.85 -18.20 21.03
C ASP A 284 5.89 -16.67 20.83
N PHE A 285 6.95 -16.02 21.30
CA PHE A 285 7.18 -14.59 21.10
C PHE A 285 7.34 -14.24 19.62
N THR A 286 8.16 -15.00 18.88
CA THR A 286 8.37 -14.82 17.44
C THR A 286 7.09 -15.09 16.64
N ALA A 287 6.25 -16.04 17.03
CA ALA A 287 4.96 -16.27 16.40
C ALA A 287 4.02 -15.07 16.57
N ASN A 288 3.97 -14.48 17.77
CA ASN A 288 3.23 -13.24 18.03
C ASN A 288 3.79 -12.05 17.24
N LEU A 289 5.11 -11.93 17.14
CA LEU A 289 5.81 -10.94 16.33
C LEU A 289 5.40 -11.04 14.85
N VAL A 290 5.44 -12.24 14.27
CA VAL A 290 5.01 -12.50 12.88
C VAL A 290 3.54 -12.14 12.68
N ALA A 291 2.68 -12.45 13.65
CA ALA A 291 1.27 -12.07 13.60
C ALA A 291 1.07 -10.55 13.60
N THR A 292 1.83 -9.81 14.42
CA THR A 292 1.80 -8.33 14.42
C THR A 292 2.24 -7.77 13.07
N ILE A 293 3.32 -8.31 12.48
CA ILE A 293 3.79 -7.91 11.13
C ILE A 293 2.70 -8.18 10.09
N CYS A 294 2.08 -9.36 10.11
CA CYS A 294 1.05 -9.75 9.14
C CYS A 294 -0.24 -8.92 9.29
N LYS A 295 -0.59 -8.49 10.51
CA LYS A 295 -1.73 -7.59 10.75
C LYS A 295 -1.45 -6.18 10.26
N ARG A 296 -0.24 -5.65 10.52
CA ARG A 296 0.14 -4.28 10.15
C ARG A 296 0.35 -4.14 8.63
N PHE A 297 1.08 -5.07 8.01
CA PHE A 297 1.52 -4.95 6.61
C PHE A 297 0.82 -5.90 5.63
N GLY A 298 -0.10 -6.74 6.10
CA GLY A 298 -0.77 -7.73 5.26
C GLY A 298 -1.61 -7.13 4.13
N HIS A 299 -2.16 -5.93 4.32
CA HIS A 299 -2.96 -5.24 3.31
C HIS A 299 -2.12 -4.59 2.20
N VAL A 300 -0.90 -4.15 2.53
CA VAL A 300 0.05 -3.55 1.59
C VAL A 300 0.75 -4.64 0.77
N TYR A 301 1.05 -5.78 1.40
CA TYR A 301 1.80 -6.87 0.78
C TYR A 301 1.05 -8.20 0.83
N ASN A 302 0.16 -8.42 -0.15
CA ASN A 302 -0.57 -9.69 -0.31
C ASN A 302 0.37 -10.92 -0.48
N ASN A 303 1.58 -10.70 -1.00
CA ASN A 303 2.58 -11.75 -1.17
C ASN A 303 3.25 -12.18 0.15
N LEU A 304 3.25 -11.34 1.19
CA LEU A 304 3.92 -11.65 2.46
C LEU A 304 3.22 -12.81 3.18
N GLN A 305 1.91 -12.67 3.39
CA GLN A 305 1.12 -13.69 4.09
C GLN A 305 1.13 -15.03 3.34
N THR A 306 1.03 -15.00 2.01
CA THR A 306 1.05 -16.22 1.19
C THR A 306 2.41 -16.93 1.23
N ARG A 307 3.53 -16.18 1.13
CA ARG A 307 4.89 -16.74 1.24
C ARG A 307 5.18 -17.33 2.62
N LEU A 308 4.76 -16.64 3.68
CA LEU A 308 4.90 -17.12 5.06
C LEU A 308 4.13 -18.41 5.28
N THR A 309 2.85 -18.40 4.90
CA THR A 309 1.95 -19.54 5.06
C THR A 309 2.49 -20.77 4.31
N LYS A 310 3.00 -20.60 3.09
CA LYS A 310 3.65 -21.69 2.33
C LYS A 310 4.89 -22.23 3.03
N THR A 311 5.74 -21.35 3.56
CA THR A 311 6.98 -21.75 4.28
C THR A 311 6.66 -22.54 5.54
N LEU A 312 5.70 -22.08 6.34
CA LEU A 312 5.27 -22.77 7.56
C LEU A 312 4.55 -24.08 7.25
N LEU A 313 3.70 -24.10 6.21
CA LEU A 313 3.02 -25.32 5.78
C LEU A 313 4.02 -26.40 5.32
N HIS A 314 5.03 -26.00 4.54
CA HIS A 314 6.10 -26.93 4.14
C HIS A 314 6.88 -27.45 5.35
N ALA A 315 7.07 -26.64 6.40
CA ALA A 315 7.68 -27.10 7.64
C ALA A 315 6.78 -28.05 8.45
N PHE A 316 5.46 -27.85 8.40
CA PHE A 316 4.49 -28.68 9.09
C PHE A 316 4.29 -30.06 8.43
N LEU A 317 4.19 -30.11 7.10
CA LEU A 317 3.88 -31.34 6.36
C LEU A 317 5.07 -32.28 6.14
N ASP A 318 6.31 -31.83 6.38
CA ASP A 318 7.52 -32.63 6.15
C ASP A 318 7.86 -33.50 7.38
N PRO A 319 7.64 -34.83 7.35
CA PRO A 319 7.81 -35.70 8.52
C PRO A 319 9.27 -35.93 8.92
N LYS A 320 10.25 -35.50 8.09
CA LYS A 320 11.68 -35.64 8.38
C LYS A 320 12.23 -34.52 9.28
N ARG A 321 11.43 -33.48 9.54
CA ARG A 321 11.83 -32.32 10.34
C ARG A 321 11.78 -32.63 11.83
N ALA A 322 12.50 -31.82 12.61
CA ALA A 322 12.52 -32.00 14.06
C ALA A 322 11.20 -31.53 14.69
N MET A 323 10.77 -32.16 15.80
CA MET A 323 9.54 -31.81 16.54
C MET A 323 9.50 -30.32 16.93
N THR A 324 10.66 -29.76 17.21
CA THR A 324 10.88 -28.35 17.50
C THR A 324 10.46 -27.43 16.33
N GLN A 325 10.72 -27.84 15.09
CA GLN A 325 10.32 -27.10 13.89
C GLN A 325 8.81 -27.20 13.63
N HIS A 326 8.23 -28.38 13.89
CA HIS A 326 6.79 -28.56 13.80
C HIS A 326 6.05 -27.68 14.80
N TYR A 327 6.53 -27.59 16.05
CA TYR A 327 5.96 -26.68 17.05
C TYR A 327 5.95 -25.22 16.57
N GLY A 328 7.10 -24.73 16.09
CA GLY A 328 7.19 -23.34 15.58
C GLY A 328 6.28 -23.09 14.38
N ALA A 329 6.16 -24.08 13.48
CA ALA A 329 5.25 -23.99 12.33
C ALA A 329 3.79 -23.90 12.76
N ILE A 330 3.36 -24.75 13.70
CA ILE A 330 1.98 -24.79 14.21
C ILE A 330 1.65 -23.50 14.95
N GLN A 331 2.54 -23.05 15.84
CA GLN A 331 2.34 -21.81 16.60
C GLN A 331 2.29 -20.58 15.69
N GLY A 332 3.16 -20.53 14.67
CA GLY A 332 3.13 -19.47 13.66
C GLY A 332 1.83 -19.46 12.86
N LEU A 333 1.36 -20.62 12.40
CA LEU A 333 0.09 -20.75 11.67
C LEU A 333 -1.13 -20.41 12.56
N ALA A 334 -1.09 -20.76 13.84
CA ALA A 334 -2.11 -20.39 14.82
C ALA A 334 -2.18 -18.88 15.01
N ALA A 335 -1.03 -18.21 15.13
CA ALA A 335 -0.95 -16.77 15.35
C ALA A 335 -1.42 -15.93 14.14
N LEU A 336 -1.35 -16.46 12.92
CA LEU A 336 -1.87 -15.80 11.70
C LEU A 336 -3.40 -15.66 11.69
N GLY A 337 -4.11 -16.54 12.41
CA GLY A 337 -5.55 -16.42 12.66
C GLY A 337 -6.36 -17.69 12.38
N PRO A 338 -7.63 -17.71 12.82
CA PRO A 338 -8.46 -18.92 12.83
C PRO A 338 -8.81 -19.45 11.43
N ASN A 339 -8.86 -18.58 10.43
CA ASN A 339 -9.11 -18.97 9.03
C ASN A 339 -7.96 -19.81 8.46
N VAL A 340 -6.71 -19.50 8.82
CA VAL A 340 -5.51 -20.22 8.37
C VAL A 340 -5.48 -21.60 9.01
N VAL A 341 -5.74 -21.68 10.32
CA VAL A 341 -5.86 -22.95 11.06
C VAL A 341 -6.92 -23.87 10.44
N ARG A 342 -8.09 -23.31 10.12
CA ARG A 342 -9.20 -24.06 9.51
C ARG A 342 -8.84 -24.67 8.17
N LEU A 343 -8.15 -23.91 7.32
CA LEU A 343 -7.84 -24.33 5.95
C LEU A 343 -6.63 -25.28 5.88
N LEU A 344 -5.66 -25.13 6.79
CA LEU A 344 -4.36 -25.81 6.66
C LEU A 344 -4.11 -26.88 7.73
N ILE A 345 -4.50 -26.62 8.98
CA ILE A 345 -4.24 -27.52 10.11
C ILE A 345 -5.34 -28.57 10.20
N LEU A 346 -6.62 -28.17 10.21
CA LEU A 346 -7.74 -29.11 10.43
C LEU A 346 -7.79 -30.27 9.41
N PRO A 347 -7.60 -30.06 8.09
CA PRO A 347 -7.68 -31.17 7.12
C PRO A 347 -6.55 -32.20 7.28
N ASN A 348 -5.39 -31.75 7.75
CA ASN A 348 -4.19 -32.59 7.91
C ASN A 348 -4.00 -33.08 9.35
N LEU A 349 -4.94 -32.77 10.25
CA LEU A 349 -4.80 -33.06 11.67
C LEU A 349 -4.85 -34.57 11.94
N GLU A 350 -5.75 -35.29 11.29
CA GLU A 350 -5.92 -36.74 11.50
C GLU A 350 -4.65 -37.51 11.09
N THR A 351 -4.11 -37.22 9.91
CA THR A 351 -2.89 -37.84 9.41
C THR A 351 -1.67 -37.48 10.25
N TYR A 352 -1.58 -36.23 10.72
CA TYR A 352 -0.49 -35.81 11.59
C TYR A 352 -0.58 -36.43 13.00
N LEU A 353 -1.78 -36.58 13.56
CA LEU A 353 -1.98 -37.26 14.86
C LEU A 353 -1.62 -38.74 14.81
N GLN A 354 -1.88 -39.42 13.69
CA GLN A 354 -1.43 -40.81 13.49
C GLN A 354 0.10 -40.93 13.50
N LEU A 355 0.81 -39.92 12.98
CA LEU A 355 2.28 -39.86 13.03
C LEU A 355 2.83 -39.50 14.41
N LEU A 356 2.11 -38.67 15.18
CA LEU A 356 2.54 -38.19 16.49
C LEU A 356 2.21 -39.18 17.64
N ALA A 357 1.12 -39.94 17.53
CA ALA A 357 0.72 -40.97 18.49
C ALA A 357 1.83 -41.97 18.88
N PRO A 358 2.63 -42.55 17.95
CA PRO A 358 3.70 -43.47 18.31
C PRO A 358 4.88 -42.80 19.05
N GLU A 359 5.10 -41.49 18.87
CA GLU A 359 6.19 -40.73 19.52
C GLU A 359 5.80 -40.28 20.95
N MET A 360 4.51 -40.25 21.28
CA MET A 360 4.03 -39.94 22.63
C MET A 360 4.01 -41.14 23.57
N LEU A 361 3.89 -42.36 23.02
CA LEU A 361 3.76 -43.59 23.78
C LEU A 361 5.11 -44.10 24.31
N LEU A 362 5.12 -44.41 25.60
CA LEU A 362 6.28 -44.88 26.37
C LEU A 362 6.88 -46.18 25.80
N GLU A 363 6.05 -47.01 25.16
CA GLU A 363 6.42 -48.32 24.62
C GLU A 363 7.28 -48.25 23.36
N LYS A 364 7.16 -47.17 22.56
CA LYS A 364 7.84 -47.05 21.25
C LYS A 364 9.02 -46.08 21.28
N GLN A 365 9.04 -45.12 22.21
CA GLN A 365 10.09 -44.11 22.28
C GLN A 365 10.69 -43.96 23.69
N LYS A 366 11.93 -44.45 23.85
CA LYS A 366 12.66 -44.44 25.14
C LYS A 366 13.26 -43.07 25.50
N ASN A 367 13.35 -42.16 24.54
CA ASN A 367 13.92 -40.83 24.75
C ASN A 367 12.89 -39.89 25.39
N GLU A 368 13.05 -39.59 26.67
CA GLU A 368 12.15 -38.70 27.42
C GLU A 368 12.00 -37.33 26.76
N MET A 369 13.07 -36.77 26.19
CA MET A 369 13.06 -35.44 25.54
C MET A 369 12.16 -35.40 24.32
N LYS A 370 12.25 -36.39 23.41
CA LYS A 370 11.40 -36.43 22.21
C LYS A 370 9.94 -36.60 22.56
N ARG A 371 9.66 -37.38 23.61
CA ARG A 371 8.31 -37.53 24.16
C ARG A 371 7.78 -36.21 24.72
N HIS A 372 8.59 -35.46 25.47
CA HIS A 372 8.22 -34.14 25.99
C HIS A 372 7.98 -33.13 24.85
N GLU A 373 8.81 -33.14 23.81
CA GLU A 373 8.62 -32.32 22.60
C GLU A 373 7.31 -32.68 21.87
N ALA A 374 7.02 -33.98 21.71
CA ALA A 374 5.79 -34.45 21.08
C ALA A 374 4.53 -34.02 21.86
N TRP A 375 4.56 -34.10 23.19
CA TRP A 375 3.45 -33.61 24.04
C TRP A 375 3.26 -32.09 23.95
N ARG A 376 4.36 -31.31 23.80
CA ARG A 376 4.28 -29.86 23.57
C ARG A 376 3.64 -29.53 22.23
N VAL A 377 4.02 -30.25 21.17
CA VAL A 377 3.43 -30.11 19.83
C VAL A 377 1.93 -30.46 19.86
N TYR A 378 1.57 -31.56 20.55
CA TYR A 378 0.17 -31.93 20.74
C TYR A 378 -0.62 -30.84 21.47
N GLY A 379 -0.06 -30.27 22.54
CA GLY A 379 -0.67 -29.16 23.27
C GLY A 379 -0.90 -27.92 22.39
N ALA A 380 0.07 -27.56 21.54
CA ALA A 380 -0.06 -26.45 20.60
C ALA A 380 -1.15 -26.71 19.54
N LEU A 381 -1.24 -27.93 19.01
CA LEU A 381 -2.31 -28.33 18.08
C LEU A 381 -3.69 -28.23 18.72
N LEU A 382 -3.81 -28.75 19.94
CA LEU A 382 -5.07 -28.72 20.69
C LEU A 382 -5.49 -27.28 21.00
N HIS A 383 -4.54 -26.41 21.36
CA HIS A 383 -4.80 -24.99 21.58
C HIS A 383 -5.24 -24.29 20.29
N ALA A 384 -4.53 -24.50 19.18
CA ALA A 384 -4.85 -23.90 17.88
C ALA A 384 -6.23 -24.35 17.35
N ALA A 385 -6.51 -25.65 17.40
CA ALA A 385 -7.80 -26.21 16.99
C ALA A 385 -8.93 -25.74 17.93
N GLY A 386 -8.67 -25.73 19.25
CA GLY A 386 -9.60 -25.26 20.27
C GLY A 386 -9.98 -23.79 20.08
N GLN A 387 -9.00 -22.90 19.88
CA GLN A 387 -9.24 -21.48 19.57
C GLN A 387 -10.06 -21.30 18.29
N CYS A 388 -9.73 -22.04 17.22
CA CYS A 388 -10.46 -21.97 15.96
C CYS A 388 -11.94 -22.39 16.12
N ILE A 389 -12.21 -23.42 16.92
CA ILE A 389 -13.58 -23.87 17.21
C ILE A 389 -14.29 -22.88 18.14
N TYR A 390 -13.62 -22.37 19.17
CA TYR A 390 -14.16 -21.39 20.10
C TYR A 390 -14.56 -20.09 19.40
N ASP A 391 -13.71 -19.55 18.52
CA ASP A 391 -14.02 -18.35 17.75
C ASP A 391 -15.26 -18.55 16.85
N ARG A 392 -15.45 -19.77 16.32
CA ARG A 392 -16.67 -20.12 15.58
C ARG A 392 -17.90 -20.15 16.49
N LEU A 393 -17.79 -20.77 17.65
CA LEU A 393 -18.87 -20.82 18.64
C LEU A 393 -19.17 -19.44 19.24
N LYS A 394 -18.22 -18.50 19.21
CA LYS A 394 -18.46 -17.10 19.58
C LYS A 394 -19.19 -16.32 18.47
N MET A 395 -18.90 -16.61 17.21
CA MET A 395 -19.59 -16.01 16.05
C MET A 395 -21.05 -16.47 15.92
N PHE A 396 -21.38 -17.67 16.42
CA PHE A 396 -22.75 -18.14 16.58
C PHE A 396 -23.12 -18.10 18.07
N PRO A 397 -23.70 -17.01 18.61
CA PRO A 397 -24.16 -17.03 20.00
C PRO A 397 -25.04 -18.26 20.17
N LEU A 398 -24.77 -19.04 21.23
CA LEU A 398 -25.58 -20.18 21.63
C LEU A 398 -27.05 -19.79 21.47
N LEU A 399 -27.78 -20.50 20.59
CA LEU A 399 -29.22 -20.64 20.75
C LEU A 399 -29.42 -20.97 22.22
N PRO A 400 -30.25 -20.22 22.98
CA PRO A 400 -30.43 -20.47 24.40
C PRO A 400 -30.79 -21.95 24.54
N SER A 401 -29.97 -22.69 25.27
CA SER A 401 -30.29 -24.07 25.59
C SER A 401 -31.68 -24.07 26.21
N PRO A 402 -32.60 -24.97 25.81
CA PRO A 402 -33.86 -25.06 26.49
C PRO A 402 -33.57 -25.39 27.96
N HIS A 403 -34.08 -24.55 28.87
CA HIS A 403 -33.91 -24.70 30.30
C HIS A 403 -34.14 -26.15 30.71
N ALA A 404 -33.20 -26.69 31.48
CA ALA A 404 -33.29 -28.02 32.07
C ALA A 404 -34.33 -28.07 33.21
N HIS A 405 -35.57 -27.65 32.98
CA HIS A 405 -36.74 -27.90 33.82
C HIS A 405 -38.04 -27.67 33.02
N ALA A 406 -38.28 -28.51 32.02
CA ALA A 406 -39.63 -28.75 31.50
C ALA A 406 -39.90 -30.25 31.57
N ALA A 407 -40.08 -30.73 32.81
CA ALA A 407 -40.69 -32.03 33.05
C ALA A 407 -42.15 -31.99 32.57
N TRP A 408 -42.35 -32.26 31.28
CA TRP A 408 -43.67 -32.52 30.74
C TRP A 408 -44.11 -33.91 31.21
N ARG A 409 -44.81 -33.89 32.34
CA ARG A 409 -45.61 -35.00 32.87
C ARG A 409 -46.72 -35.29 31.87
N ASN A 410 -46.55 -36.30 31.02
CA ASN A 410 -47.66 -36.89 30.27
C ASN A 410 -47.81 -38.36 30.67
N ASN A 411 -48.61 -38.58 31.71
CA ASN A 411 -49.25 -39.87 31.96
C ASN A 411 -50.49 -39.95 31.08
N ALA A 412 -50.44 -40.66 29.95
CA ALA A 412 -51.60 -41.36 29.38
C ALA A 412 -51.21 -42.28 28.21
N ARG A 413 -51.29 -43.58 28.49
CA ARG A 413 -51.68 -44.71 27.63
C ARG A 413 -50.87 -45.00 26.36
N VAL A 414 -50.04 -46.02 26.53
CA VAL A 414 -49.65 -47.06 25.55
C VAL A 414 -50.84 -47.45 24.66
N VAL A 415 -50.69 -47.26 23.35
CA VAL A 415 -51.33 -48.08 22.33
C VAL A 415 -50.24 -48.53 21.35
N THR A 416 -50.15 -49.84 21.23
CA THR A 416 -49.22 -50.64 20.44
C THR A 416 -49.43 -50.46 18.95
N ALA A 417 -48.36 -50.19 18.19
CA ALA A 417 -48.21 -50.62 16.80
C ALA A 417 -46.73 -50.58 16.38
N SER A 418 -46.23 -51.72 15.89
CA SER A 418 -44.99 -51.85 15.11
C SER A 418 -45.32 -52.70 13.88
N PRO A 419 -44.41 -52.91 12.92
CA PRO A 419 -43.41 -52.00 12.34
C PRO A 419 -43.51 -51.99 10.79
N THR A 420 -43.33 -50.87 10.09
CA THR A 420 -42.98 -50.95 8.65
C THR A 420 -42.32 -49.68 8.10
N SER A 421 -41.09 -49.88 7.63
CA SER A 421 -40.53 -49.34 6.38
C SER A 421 -39.98 -47.89 6.33
N ARG A 422 -38.77 -47.85 5.75
CA ARG A 422 -38.05 -46.77 5.07
C ARG A 422 -37.13 -45.87 5.89
N CYS A 423 -35.85 -46.29 5.88
CA CYS A 423 -34.71 -45.39 5.76
C CYS A 423 -34.93 -44.38 4.63
N THR A 424 -34.82 -43.09 4.94
CA THR A 424 -34.50 -42.05 3.97
C THR A 424 -33.32 -41.24 4.48
N LEU A 425 -32.17 -41.52 3.88
CA LEU A 425 -31.02 -40.61 3.79
C LEU A 425 -31.51 -39.29 3.18
N TYR A 426 -31.38 -38.19 3.91
CA TYR A 426 -31.40 -36.85 3.32
C TYR A 426 -29.97 -36.31 3.28
N SER A 427 -29.35 -36.54 2.12
CA SER A 427 -28.23 -35.78 1.59
C SER A 427 -28.70 -34.34 1.31
N LEU A 428 -28.15 -33.36 2.00
CA LEU A 428 -28.36 -31.94 1.69
C LEU A 428 -27.20 -31.43 0.81
N THR A 429 -27.41 -31.58 -0.49
CA THR A 429 -26.72 -30.84 -1.56
C THR A 429 -26.99 -29.35 -1.43
N ILE A 430 -25.94 -28.56 -1.19
CA ILE A 430 -25.98 -27.10 -1.20
C ILE A 430 -25.88 -26.62 -2.65
N THR A 431 -27.00 -26.17 -3.20
CA THR A 431 -27.08 -25.49 -4.49
C THR A 431 -26.54 -24.06 -4.41
N LYS A 432 -25.56 -23.76 -5.27
CA LYS A 432 -25.14 -22.41 -5.66
C LYS A 432 -26.37 -21.56 -6.04
N LYS A 433 -26.54 -20.39 -5.40
CA LYS A 433 -27.33 -19.29 -5.95
C LYS A 433 -26.39 -18.15 -6.31
N LEU A 434 -26.25 -17.95 -7.63
CA LEU A 434 -25.90 -16.66 -8.23
C LEU A 434 -26.96 -15.64 -7.81
N CYS A 435 -26.53 -14.47 -7.34
CA CYS A 435 -27.33 -13.24 -7.43
C CYS A 435 -26.70 -12.37 -8.53
N PRO A 436 -27.47 -11.98 -9.56
CA PRO A 436 -27.13 -10.87 -10.43
C PRO A 436 -27.71 -9.57 -9.88
N LEU A 437 -26.86 -8.54 -9.79
CA LEU A 437 -27.08 -7.16 -10.27
C LEU A 437 -25.80 -6.38 -10.05
#